data_AF-A0A3M1TA26-F1
#
_entry.id   AF-A0A3M1TA26-F1
#
_cell.length_a   1.000
_cell.length_b   1.000
_cell.length_c   1.000
_cell.angle_alpha   90.00
_cell.angle_beta   90.00
_cell.angle_gamma   90.00
#
_symmetry.space_group_name_H-M   'P 1'
#
loop_
_entity.id
_entity.type
_entity.pdbx_description
1 polymer ?
#
loop_
_entity_poly.entity_id
_entity_poly.type
_entity_poly.pdbx_seq_one_letter_code
_entity_poly.pdbx_strand_id
1 'polypeptide(L)'
;MWALSTFGHGWGLDAASRLFRWAKSGGTWLSEAGGVEGMRRLELLLALGCGLLACAVLAALGRQVARLRPAPRRLVAEAAPWLAWALGTYAVWKVYIVYATELTHFVQYAIVGFLVALAWRRGRDPQAAFLLSAGLGLLDELWQHYLLPRDHAHAMQHWMDWSDLVLDALGATGGILPFVTLGRLRGDPLPDTRHRLRWTFGALAALLLPLLFLSPRAHSLLFGHYRYGSFWFEYDNDKPVHWPGPVDGIPLALGSLLLLGLLVEPRRRALGQGELALLLALVVVAVQPPSRKKGQPVHEDVPTAVARRSPEPPRIDGVLDDPAWARAERLGPFVNNRDGSPANAGETYARILWDRKRIYVAFEVEDRDLWARDLPRDHRDLPADEVVELFLDDGGDELTYFEVEVSPLGAVQDLFCFVPRAPIDFDTGSGFFALNAWDARGLEVAVAVDGQVDVVKSFWRPPADHGGDRGWTVELSLPWKAIAPYPDVSNAHRPVPPRPGDRWRIGLYRIERPRPAPGALADRARTLDADAAWQRAAATGLFADREALRKALGKAGFLRDDGGVLAWRLEQVLAAQRAEFQAWAPTHHASFHRPAWFGVLAFE
;
A
#
# COMPACT_ATOMS: atom_id res chain seq x y z
N MET A 1 -24.83 5.09 24.56
CA MET A 1 -24.75 5.42 23.11
C MET A 1 -23.33 5.32 22.62
N TRP A 2 -22.41 6.19 23.04
CA TRP A 2 -20.99 6.09 22.65
C TRP A 2 -20.41 4.67 22.86
N ALA A 3 -20.53 4.11 24.06
CA ALA A 3 -20.06 2.73 24.32
C ALA A 3 -20.70 1.66 23.41
N LEU A 4 -21.94 1.86 22.95
CA LEU A 4 -22.59 0.94 22.02
C LEU A 4 -22.11 1.15 20.57
N SER A 5 -21.80 2.38 20.16
CA SER A 5 -21.24 2.66 18.82
C SER A 5 -19.78 2.24 18.71
N THR A 6 -19.00 2.39 19.78
CA THR A 6 -17.57 2.07 19.85
C THR A 6 -17.32 0.60 20.13
N PHE A 7 -17.93 0.00 21.16
CA PHE A 7 -17.71 -1.43 21.47
C PHE A 7 -18.59 -2.37 20.64
N GLY A 8 -19.68 -1.86 20.04
CA GLY A 8 -20.55 -2.60 19.14
C GLY A 8 -20.16 -2.48 17.66
N HIS A 9 -18.96 -1.97 17.35
CA HIS A 9 -18.54 -1.64 15.99
C HIS A 9 -18.69 -2.83 15.01
N GLY A 10 -18.31 -4.04 15.46
CA GLY A 10 -18.51 -5.28 14.70
C GLY A 10 -19.98 -5.57 14.35
N TRP A 11 -20.93 -5.23 15.22
CA TRP A 11 -22.36 -5.44 14.97
C TRP A 11 -22.91 -4.46 13.92
N GLY A 12 -22.44 -3.21 13.97
CA GLY A 12 -22.79 -2.18 12.99
C GLY A 12 -22.26 -2.54 11.59
N LEU A 13 -21.00 -2.95 11.50
CA LEU A 13 -20.38 -3.45 10.26
C LEU A 13 -21.11 -4.67 9.71
N ASP A 14 -21.53 -5.61 10.57
CA ASP A 14 -22.32 -6.77 10.17
C ASP A 14 -23.69 -6.39 9.60
N ALA A 15 -24.39 -5.46 10.25
CA ALA A 15 -25.68 -4.97 9.80
C ALA A 15 -25.57 -4.24 8.46
N ALA A 16 -24.59 -3.34 8.31
CA ALA A 16 -24.29 -2.66 7.06
C ALA A 16 -23.92 -3.65 5.95
N SER A 17 -23.06 -4.63 6.25
CA SER A 17 -22.68 -5.69 5.32
C SER A 17 -23.87 -6.52 4.85
N ARG A 18 -24.82 -6.85 5.74
CA ARG A 18 -26.07 -7.53 5.37
C ARG A 18 -26.95 -6.65 4.47
N LEU A 19 -27.09 -5.37 4.79
CA LEU A 19 -27.85 -4.42 3.98
C LEU A 19 -27.24 -4.27 2.57
N PHE A 20 -25.92 -4.13 2.48
CA PHE A 20 -25.21 -4.01 1.20
C PHE A 20 -25.28 -5.30 0.38
N ARG A 21 -25.14 -6.47 1.01
CA ARG A 21 -25.36 -7.77 0.34
C ARG A 21 -26.78 -7.90 -0.19
N TRP A 22 -27.78 -7.50 0.60
CA TRP A 22 -29.17 -7.48 0.15
C TRP A 22 -29.37 -6.53 -1.02
N ALA A 23 -28.86 -5.30 -0.96
CA ALA A 23 -29.00 -4.34 -2.06
C ALA A 23 -28.28 -4.79 -3.35
N LYS A 24 -27.16 -5.50 -3.23
CA LYS A 24 -26.44 -6.11 -4.36
C LYS A 24 -27.11 -7.39 -4.87
N SER A 25 -28.11 -7.95 -4.18
CA SER A 25 -28.82 -9.14 -4.66
C SER A 25 -29.80 -8.81 -5.78
N GLY A 26 -29.87 -9.69 -6.79
CA GLY A 26 -30.85 -9.60 -7.86
C GLY A 26 -32.26 -9.96 -7.38
N GLY A 27 -33.28 -9.52 -8.12
CA GLY A 27 -34.69 -9.73 -7.76
C GLY A 27 -35.17 -8.90 -6.57
N THR A 28 -34.42 -7.87 -6.17
CA THR A 28 -34.89 -6.90 -5.17
C THR A 28 -35.69 -5.79 -5.84
N TRP A 29 -36.51 -5.09 -5.05
CA TRP A 29 -37.19 -3.88 -5.52
C TRP A 29 -36.22 -2.74 -5.85
N LEU A 30 -34.98 -2.80 -5.34
CA LEU A 30 -33.92 -1.90 -5.73
C LEU A 30 -33.46 -2.20 -7.16
N SER A 31 -33.11 -3.45 -7.47
CA SER A 31 -32.68 -3.83 -8.81
C SER A 31 -33.01 -5.29 -9.11
N GLU A 32 -33.66 -5.53 -10.26
CA GLU A 32 -33.92 -6.88 -10.75
C GLU A 32 -32.61 -7.59 -11.13
N ALA A 33 -31.66 -6.87 -11.72
CA ALA A 33 -30.33 -7.39 -12.06
C ALA A 33 -29.35 -7.43 -10.87
N GLY A 34 -29.66 -6.74 -9.76
CA GLY A 34 -28.79 -6.64 -8.58
C GLY A 34 -27.52 -5.84 -8.84
N GLY A 35 -26.43 -6.23 -8.17
CA GLY A 35 -25.08 -5.70 -8.35
C GLY A 35 -24.95 -4.20 -8.05
N VAL A 36 -24.16 -3.53 -8.89
CA VAL A 36 -23.84 -2.10 -8.81
C VAL A 36 -25.10 -1.22 -8.84
N GLU A 37 -26.05 -1.51 -9.72
CA GLU A 37 -27.26 -0.70 -9.85
C GLU A 37 -28.15 -0.77 -8.59
N GLY A 38 -28.22 -1.93 -7.94
CA GLY A 38 -28.92 -2.08 -6.67
C GLY A 38 -28.28 -1.27 -5.54
N MET A 39 -26.94 -1.24 -5.50
CA MET A 39 -26.19 -0.42 -4.53
C MET A 39 -26.42 1.09 -4.76
N ARG A 40 -26.34 1.56 -6.01
CA ARG A 40 -26.56 2.97 -6.38
C ARG A 40 -27.91 3.49 -5.91
N ARG A 41 -28.96 2.68 -6.05
CA ARG A 41 -30.32 3.05 -5.65
C ARG A 41 -30.49 3.07 -4.13
N LEU A 42 -29.86 2.13 -3.41
CA LEU A 42 -29.81 2.18 -1.96
C LEU A 42 -29.15 3.48 -1.47
N GLU A 43 -28.00 3.85 -2.03
CA GLU A 43 -27.30 5.09 -1.69
C GLU A 43 -28.15 6.33 -1.94
N LEU A 44 -28.83 6.40 -3.10
CA LEU A 44 -29.73 7.50 -3.42
C LEU A 44 -30.85 7.64 -2.38
N LEU A 45 -31.44 6.52 -1.95
CA LEU A 45 -32.50 6.51 -0.94
C LEU A 45 -31.99 6.92 0.44
N LEU A 46 -30.82 6.43 0.84
CA LEU A 46 -30.16 6.84 2.09
C LEU A 46 -29.84 8.33 2.07
N ALA A 47 -29.29 8.84 0.97
CA ALA A 47 -28.99 10.25 0.78
C ALA A 47 -30.26 11.11 0.82
N LEU A 48 -31.34 10.69 0.16
CA LEU A 48 -32.62 11.38 0.17
C LEU A 48 -33.24 11.40 1.58
N GLY A 49 -33.25 10.26 2.26
CA GLY A 49 -33.74 10.14 3.64
C GLY A 49 -32.97 11.04 4.61
N CYS A 50 -31.63 10.98 4.56
CA CYS A 50 -30.77 11.82 5.40
C CYS A 50 -30.92 13.31 5.05
N GLY A 51 -31.02 13.65 3.76
CA GLY A 51 -31.23 15.03 3.30
C GLY A 51 -32.56 15.61 3.76
N LEU A 52 -33.65 14.85 3.67
CA LEU A 52 -34.97 15.26 4.17
C LEU A 52 -34.95 15.46 5.69
N LEU A 53 -34.31 14.55 6.43
CA LEU A 53 -34.14 14.68 7.88
C LEU A 53 -33.33 15.94 8.23
N ALA A 54 -32.23 16.19 7.52
CA ALA A 54 -31.41 17.40 7.71
C ALA A 54 -32.23 18.67 7.43
N CYS A 55 -33.01 18.71 6.35
CA CYS A 55 -33.93 19.81 6.05
C CYS A 55 -34.97 20.02 7.15
N ALA A 56 -35.55 18.94 7.70
CA ALA A 56 -36.51 19.02 8.80
C ALA A 56 -35.88 19.56 10.09
N VAL A 57 -34.65 19.13 10.42
CA VAL A 57 -33.87 19.65 11.56
C VAL A 57 -33.54 21.12 11.36
N LEU A 58 -33.04 21.52 10.19
CA LEU A 58 -32.76 22.92 9.86
C LEU A 58 -34.02 23.79 9.91
N ALA A 59 -35.16 23.29 9.44
CA ALA A 59 -36.44 24.00 9.56
C ALA A 59 -36.91 24.13 11.02
N ALA A 60 -36.69 23.11 11.86
CA ALA A 60 -36.98 23.19 13.29
C ALA A 60 -36.06 24.19 14.01
N LEU A 61 -34.75 24.16 13.72
CA LEU A 61 -33.77 25.12 14.24
C LEU A 61 -34.07 26.53 13.76
N GLY A 62 -34.38 26.71 12.48
CA GLY A 62 -34.77 28.00 11.90
C GLY A 62 -36.01 28.58 12.58
N ARG A 63 -37.01 27.75 12.89
CA ARG A 63 -38.18 28.17 13.69
C ARG A 63 -37.80 28.61 15.10
N GLN A 64 -36.89 27.92 15.76
CA GLN A 64 -36.40 28.30 17.09
C GLN A 64 -35.60 29.61 17.06
N VAL A 65 -34.72 29.79 16.07
CA VAL A 65 -33.95 31.02 15.87
C VAL A 65 -34.86 32.20 15.54
N ALA A 66 -35.86 32.01 14.68
CA ALA A 66 -36.83 33.05 14.33
C ALA A 66 -37.59 33.58 15.56
N ARG A 67 -37.91 32.71 16.54
CA ARG A 67 -38.54 33.10 17.81
C ARG A 67 -37.67 34.03 18.65
N LEU A 68 -36.33 33.97 18.50
CA LEU A 68 -35.41 34.84 19.24
C LEU A 68 -35.34 36.27 18.67
N ARG A 69 -35.87 36.49 17.45
CA ARG A 69 -35.80 37.79 16.72
C ARG A 69 -34.40 38.43 16.78
N PRO A 70 -33.33 37.70 16.41
CA PRO A 70 -31.98 38.22 16.54
C PRO A 70 -31.73 39.39 15.58
N ALA A 71 -30.92 40.35 16.00
CA ALA A 71 -30.45 41.41 15.11
C ALA A 71 -29.71 40.81 13.89
N PRO A 72 -29.93 41.29 12.65
CA PRO A 72 -29.29 40.74 11.45
C PRO A 72 -27.76 40.62 11.56
N ARG A 73 -27.10 41.60 12.18
CA ARG A 73 -25.65 41.57 12.42
C ARG A 73 -25.19 40.40 13.30
N ARG A 74 -25.99 40.00 14.30
CA ARG A 74 -25.67 38.83 15.15
C ARG A 74 -25.85 37.53 14.39
N LEU A 75 -26.87 37.45 13.53
CA LEU A 75 -27.10 36.29 12.68
C LEU A 75 -25.95 36.10 11.67
N VAL A 76 -25.53 37.18 11.00
CA VAL A 76 -24.38 37.16 10.08
C VAL A 76 -23.10 36.77 10.82
N ALA A 77 -22.89 37.27 12.04
CA ALA A 77 -21.75 36.84 12.84
C ALA A 77 -21.80 35.31 13.06
N GLU A 78 -22.90 34.74 13.53
CA GLU A 78 -23.00 33.28 13.73
C GLU A 78 -22.86 32.45 12.45
N ALA A 79 -23.04 33.00 11.25
CA ALA A 79 -22.78 32.27 10.00
C ALA A 79 -21.29 31.93 9.78
N ALA A 80 -20.36 32.75 10.28
CA ALA A 80 -18.93 32.57 10.01
C ALA A 80 -18.33 31.27 10.59
N PRO A 81 -18.58 30.88 11.86
CA PRO A 81 -18.13 29.57 12.38
C PRO A 81 -18.71 28.38 11.63
N TRP A 82 -19.98 28.46 11.19
CA TRP A 82 -20.62 27.43 10.39
C TRP A 82 -20.00 27.32 9.00
N LEU A 83 -19.69 28.45 8.35
CA LEU A 83 -19.00 28.46 7.07
C LEU A 83 -17.57 27.90 7.19
N ALA A 84 -16.84 28.29 8.23
CA ALA A 84 -15.50 27.77 8.49
C ALA A 84 -15.52 26.26 8.76
N TRP A 85 -16.47 25.78 9.56
CA TRP A 85 -16.70 24.36 9.78
C TRP A 85 -17.05 23.64 8.48
N ALA A 86 -17.99 24.16 7.68
CA ALA A 86 -18.41 23.55 6.42
C ALA A 86 -17.27 23.50 5.39
N LEU A 87 -16.48 24.56 5.28
CA LEU A 87 -15.27 24.59 4.43
C LEU A 87 -14.21 23.61 4.94
N GLY A 88 -14.03 23.50 6.25
CA GLY A 88 -13.17 22.50 6.88
C GLY A 88 -13.62 21.07 6.56
N THR A 89 -14.91 20.77 6.72
CA THR A 89 -15.52 19.48 6.33
C THR A 89 -15.35 19.20 4.85
N TYR A 90 -15.57 20.18 3.98
CA TYR A 90 -15.34 20.02 2.55
C TYR A 90 -13.86 19.78 2.22
N ALA A 91 -12.94 20.54 2.82
CA ALA A 91 -11.51 20.38 2.61
C ALA A 91 -11.00 19.03 3.10
N VAL A 92 -11.39 18.60 4.30
CA VAL A 92 -11.08 17.28 4.85
C VAL A 92 -11.69 16.19 3.96
N TRP A 93 -12.94 16.31 3.52
CA TRP A 93 -13.54 15.37 2.57
C TRP A 93 -12.78 15.30 1.24
N LYS A 94 -12.31 16.43 0.71
CA LYS A 94 -11.60 16.48 -0.57
C LYS A 94 -10.14 16.04 -0.48
N VAL A 95 -9.48 16.33 0.63
CA VAL A 95 -8.02 16.16 0.75
C VAL A 95 -7.66 14.92 1.58
N TYR A 96 -8.51 14.52 2.51
CA TYR A 96 -8.11 13.66 3.62
C TYR A 96 -8.99 12.42 3.82
N ILE A 97 -10.31 12.50 3.55
CA ILE A 97 -11.18 11.32 3.62
C ILE A 97 -10.78 10.33 2.53
N VAL A 98 -10.25 9.22 3.03
CA VAL A 98 -9.67 8.08 2.32
C VAL A 98 -10.77 7.15 1.83
N TYR A 99 -11.70 6.76 2.71
CA TYR A 99 -12.82 5.89 2.40
C TYR A 99 -14.18 6.51 2.70
N ALA A 100 -15.20 6.08 1.97
CA ALA A 100 -16.58 6.43 2.26
C ALA A 100 -17.02 5.93 3.65
N THR A 101 -16.40 4.85 4.15
CA THR A 101 -16.61 4.36 5.53
C THR A 101 -16.13 5.35 6.58
N GLU A 102 -15.07 6.12 6.30
CA GLU A 102 -14.60 7.17 7.23
C GLU A 102 -15.58 8.33 7.38
N LEU A 103 -16.56 8.46 6.48
CA LEU A 103 -17.65 9.42 6.66
C LEU A 103 -18.50 9.11 7.90
N THR A 104 -18.46 7.87 8.40
CA THR A 104 -19.20 7.48 9.60
C THR A 104 -18.73 8.23 10.83
N HIS A 105 -17.43 8.52 10.95
CA HIS A 105 -16.83 9.30 12.04
C HIS A 105 -17.49 10.68 12.20
N PHE A 106 -17.73 11.38 11.08
CA PHE A 106 -18.43 12.68 11.09
C PHE A 106 -19.79 12.59 11.75
N VAL A 107 -20.60 11.61 11.32
CA VAL A 107 -21.99 11.47 11.77
C VAL A 107 -22.02 10.97 13.20
N GLN A 108 -21.21 9.96 13.51
CA GLN A 108 -21.07 9.39 14.85
C GLN A 108 -20.70 10.49 15.85
N TYR A 109 -19.63 11.24 15.59
CA TYR A 109 -19.17 12.25 16.54
C TYR A 109 -19.98 13.55 16.51
N ALA A 110 -20.71 13.85 15.43
CA ALA A 110 -21.75 14.89 15.49
C ALA A 110 -22.87 14.53 16.47
N ILE A 111 -23.32 13.27 16.49
CA ILE A 111 -24.32 12.79 17.45
C ILE A 111 -23.73 12.78 18.86
N VAL A 112 -22.52 12.23 19.05
CA VAL A 112 -21.84 12.19 20.35
C VAL A 112 -21.63 13.60 20.89
N GLY A 113 -21.09 14.52 20.08
CA GLY A 113 -20.90 15.93 20.43
C GLY A 113 -22.19 16.61 20.83
N PHE A 114 -23.26 16.42 20.07
CA PHE A 114 -24.57 16.98 20.39
C PHE A 114 -25.12 16.45 21.73
N LEU A 115 -25.06 15.13 21.94
CA LEU A 115 -25.58 14.49 23.16
C LEU A 115 -24.74 14.84 24.39
N VAL A 116 -23.42 14.89 24.25
CA VAL A 116 -22.51 15.33 25.31
C VAL A 116 -22.81 16.78 25.65
N ALA A 117 -22.94 17.67 24.67
CA ALA A 117 -23.31 19.06 24.95
C ALA A 117 -24.68 19.16 25.62
N LEU A 118 -25.67 18.38 25.19
CA LEU A 118 -27.00 18.36 25.80
C LEU A 118 -26.97 17.88 27.27
N ALA A 119 -26.24 16.79 27.55
CA ALA A 119 -26.11 16.24 28.88
C ALA A 119 -25.25 17.12 29.79
N TRP A 120 -24.18 17.69 29.25
CA TRP A 120 -23.19 18.46 29.99
C TRP A 120 -23.67 19.90 30.19
N ARG A 121 -24.14 20.19 31.40
CA ARG A 121 -24.62 21.52 31.79
C ARG A 121 -25.67 22.10 30.82
N ARG A 122 -26.41 21.25 30.12
CA ARG A 122 -27.45 21.64 29.14
C ARG A 122 -26.93 22.57 28.04
N GLY A 123 -25.72 22.32 27.54
CA GLY A 123 -25.12 23.03 26.40
C GLY A 123 -24.45 24.36 26.76
N ARG A 124 -24.36 24.70 28.06
CA ARG A 124 -23.76 25.96 28.53
C ARG A 124 -22.24 25.92 28.63
N ASP A 125 -21.62 24.76 28.48
CA ASP A 125 -20.17 24.58 28.47
C ASP A 125 -19.73 23.78 27.23
N PRO A 126 -19.84 24.39 26.03
CA PRO A 126 -19.62 23.71 24.76
C PRO A 126 -18.17 23.27 24.55
N GLN A 127 -17.21 23.99 25.15
CA GLN A 127 -15.81 23.63 25.02
C GLN A 127 -15.47 22.37 25.84
N ALA A 128 -16.02 22.23 27.05
CA ALA A 128 -15.88 20.98 27.80
C ALA A 128 -16.53 19.80 27.06
N ALA A 129 -17.69 20.02 26.43
CA ALA A 129 -18.33 19.02 25.60
C ALA A 129 -17.43 18.60 24.42
N PHE A 130 -16.79 19.57 23.75
CA PHE A 130 -15.87 19.29 22.64
C PHE A 130 -14.65 18.49 23.09
N LEU A 131 -13.98 18.91 24.17
CA LEU A 131 -12.81 18.20 24.68
C LEU A 131 -13.15 16.78 25.11
N LEU A 132 -14.33 16.58 25.72
CA LEU A 132 -14.80 15.25 26.08
C LEU A 132 -15.11 14.41 24.83
N SER A 133 -15.80 14.96 23.84
CA SER A 133 -16.12 14.23 22.60
C SER A 133 -14.87 13.89 21.78
N ALA A 134 -13.92 14.81 21.65
CA ALA A 134 -12.65 14.54 20.97
C ALA A 134 -11.80 13.51 21.73
N GLY A 135 -11.81 13.55 23.07
CA GLY A 135 -11.14 12.53 23.90
C GLY A 135 -11.80 11.16 23.78
N LEU A 136 -13.12 11.11 23.64
CA LEU A 136 -13.85 9.86 23.36
C LEU A 136 -13.50 9.30 21.97
N GLY A 137 -13.29 10.17 20.97
CA GLY A 137 -12.75 9.79 19.65
C GLY A 137 -11.38 9.15 19.74
N LEU A 138 -10.46 9.78 20.48
CA LEU A 138 -9.15 9.19 20.73
C LEU A 138 -9.22 7.83 21.44
N LEU A 139 -10.14 7.65 22.38
CA LEU A 139 -10.34 6.36 23.04
C LEU A 139 -10.96 5.31 22.11
N ASP A 140 -11.79 5.73 21.16
CA ASP A 140 -12.33 4.88 20.09
C ASP A 140 -11.18 4.31 19.25
N GLU A 141 -10.28 5.17 18.79
CA GLU A 141 -9.15 4.71 17.97
C GLU A 141 -8.12 3.88 18.73
N LEU A 142 -7.82 4.26 19.97
CA LEU A 142 -6.99 3.42 20.83
C LEU A 142 -7.63 2.05 21.08
N TRP A 143 -8.95 1.98 21.19
CA TRP A 143 -9.68 0.72 21.35
C TRP A 143 -9.59 -0.13 20.08
N GLN A 144 -9.88 0.46 18.91
CA GLN A 144 -9.82 -0.23 17.63
C GLN A 144 -8.42 -0.76 17.33
N HIS A 145 -7.38 0.02 17.63
CA HIS A 145 -6.00 -0.37 17.35
C HIS A 145 -5.42 -1.36 18.37
N TYR A 146 -5.50 -1.09 19.68
CA TYR A 146 -4.78 -1.88 20.68
C TYR A 146 -5.59 -2.99 21.36
N LEU A 147 -6.92 -2.90 21.33
CA LEU A 147 -7.78 -3.74 22.18
C LEU A 147 -8.68 -4.67 21.36
N LEU A 148 -9.21 -4.23 20.22
CA LEU A 148 -10.03 -5.05 19.32
C LEU A 148 -9.28 -6.25 18.69
N PRO A 149 -8.00 -6.15 18.28
CA PRO A 149 -7.29 -7.26 17.62
C PRO A 149 -6.95 -8.45 18.52
N ARG A 150 -7.04 -8.32 19.85
CA ARG A 150 -6.69 -9.40 20.78
C ARG A 150 -7.59 -10.63 20.68
N ASP A 151 -8.81 -10.47 20.19
CA ASP A 151 -9.76 -11.57 19.95
C ASP A 151 -9.71 -12.10 18.50
N HIS A 152 -8.96 -11.45 17.60
CA HIS A 152 -8.82 -11.79 16.16
C HIS A 152 -7.33 -12.03 15.81
N ALA A 153 -6.67 -12.87 16.59
CA ALA A 153 -5.21 -13.03 16.70
C ALA A 153 -4.41 -13.47 15.45
N HIS A 154 -4.98 -13.45 14.24
CA HIS A 154 -4.29 -13.95 13.04
C HIS A 154 -4.06 -12.94 11.92
N ALA A 155 -4.48 -11.68 12.05
CA ALA A 155 -3.97 -10.62 11.19
C ALA A 155 -4.12 -9.26 11.89
N MET A 156 -3.02 -8.64 12.32
CA MET A 156 -3.03 -7.20 12.64
C MET A 156 -3.27 -6.44 11.33
N GLN A 157 -4.55 -6.23 10.99
CA GLN A 157 -4.99 -5.42 9.84
C GLN A 157 -5.47 -4.03 10.26
N HIS A 158 -5.59 -3.76 11.58
CA HIS A 158 -6.05 -2.48 12.12
C HIS A 158 -4.87 -1.68 12.68
N TRP A 159 -4.62 -0.53 12.08
CA TRP A 159 -3.50 0.36 12.39
C TRP A 159 -4.03 1.64 13.05
N MET A 160 -3.17 2.39 13.75
CA MET A 160 -3.59 3.65 14.36
C MET A 160 -3.86 4.68 13.26
N ASP A 161 -5.12 5.08 13.10
CA ASP A 161 -5.47 6.17 12.20
C ASP A 161 -5.51 7.53 12.91
N TRP A 162 -4.49 8.35 12.63
CA TRP A 162 -4.48 9.73 13.12
C TRP A 162 -5.48 10.62 12.37
N SER A 163 -6.04 10.13 11.26
CA SER A 163 -7.07 10.79 10.49
C SER A 163 -8.39 10.87 11.24
N ASP A 164 -8.80 9.78 11.88
CA ASP A 164 -10.07 9.68 12.59
C ASP A 164 -10.20 10.67 13.73
N LEU A 165 -9.10 10.97 14.43
CA LEU A 165 -9.08 12.04 15.44
C LEU A 165 -9.51 13.40 14.88
N VAL A 166 -9.12 13.69 13.63
CA VAL A 166 -9.53 14.91 12.93
C VAL A 166 -11.00 14.83 12.56
N LEU A 167 -11.45 13.70 12.02
CA LEU A 167 -12.84 13.47 11.59
C LEU A 167 -13.80 13.54 12.77
N ASP A 168 -13.45 12.92 13.89
CA ASP A 168 -14.18 12.91 15.15
C ASP A 168 -14.30 14.31 15.74
N ALA A 169 -13.18 15.04 15.84
CA ALA A 169 -13.19 16.42 16.32
C ALA A 169 -14.06 17.33 15.43
N LEU A 170 -14.04 17.10 14.12
CA LEU A 170 -14.81 17.84 13.14
C LEU A 170 -16.31 17.52 13.21
N GLY A 171 -16.67 16.25 13.38
CA GLY A 171 -18.02 15.79 13.67
C GLY A 171 -18.54 16.41 14.98
N ALA A 172 -17.79 16.25 16.07
CA ALA A 172 -18.12 16.79 17.39
C ALA A 172 -18.37 18.31 17.34
N THR A 173 -17.53 19.05 16.61
CA THR A 173 -17.72 20.48 16.37
C THR A 173 -19.08 20.77 15.74
N GLY A 174 -19.44 20.05 14.68
CA GLY A 174 -20.74 20.20 14.01
C GLY A 174 -21.93 19.94 14.94
N GLY A 175 -21.82 18.94 15.82
CA GLY A 175 -22.83 18.62 16.83
C GLY A 175 -22.99 19.67 17.94
N ILE A 176 -21.91 20.39 18.26
CA ILE A 176 -21.85 21.33 19.38
C ILE A 176 -22.19 22.78 18.96
N LEU A 177 -21.87 23.16 17.73
CA LEU A 177 -22.13 24.49 17.18
C LEU A 177 -23.58 25.01 17.39
N PRO A 178 -24.65 24.19 17.33
CA PRO A 178 -26.01 24.66 17.63
C PRO A 178 -26.16 25.25 19.04
N PHE A 179 -25.53 24.66 20.05
CA PHE A 179 -25.59 25.15 21.44
C PHE A 179 -24.85 26.48 21.61
N VAL A 180 -23.67 26.59 20.99
CA VAL A 180 -22.88 27.83 20.96
C VAL A 180 -23.68 28.95 20.29
N THR A 181 -24.24 28.65 19.12
CA THR A 181 -25.05 29.58 18.33
C THR A 181 -26.25 30.07 19.13
N LEU A 182 -27.03 29.15 19.71
CA LEU A 182 -28.20 29.49 20.52
C LEU A 182 -27.85 30.31 21.76
N GLY A 183 -26.78 29.93 22.48
CA GLY A 183 -26.34 30.66 23.67
C GLY A 183 -25.94 32.11 23.34
N ARG A 184 -25.19 32.32 22.25
CA ARG A 184 -24.81 33.67 21.79
C ARG A 184 -25.99 34.48 21.30
N LEU A 185 -26.92 33.88 20.55
CA LEU A 185 -28.13 34.56 20.08
C LEU A 185 -29.06 34.96 21.23
N ARG A 186 -29.17 34.13 22.28
CA ARG A 186 -29.90 34.44 23.51
C ARG A 186 -29.22 35.48 24.39
N GLY A 187 -27.91 35.66 24.23
CA GLY A 187 -27.10 36.53 25.10
C GLY A 187 -26.80 35.89 26.45
N ASP A 188 -26.71 34.56 26.50
CA ASP A 188 -26.38 33.84 27.73
C ASP A 188 -24.99 34.29 28.26
N PRO A 189 -24.78 34.31 29.59
CA PRO A 189 -23.47 34.55 30.18
C PRO A 189 -22.56 33.36 29.91
N LEU A 190 -21.80 33.44 28.82
CA LEU A 190 -20.87 32.41 28.40
C LEU A 190 -19.52 32.61 29.11
N PRO A 191 -18.83 31.58 29.60
CA PRO A 191 -17.47 31.68 30.19
C PRO A 191 -16.37 31.83 29.12
N ASP A 192 -15.19 32.36 29.47
CA ASP A 192 -13.99 32.27 28.61
C ASP A 192 -13.26 30.97 28.95
N THR A 193 -13.29 30.02 28.03
CA THR A 193 -12.80 28.67 28.30
C THR A 193 -11.49 28.36 27.57
N ARG A 194 -10.92 29.31 26.81
CA ARG A 194 -9.71 29.09 25.99
C ARG A 194 -8.51 28.52 26.73
N HIS A 195 -8.33 28.86 28.00
CA HIS A 195 -7.26 28.30 28.82
C HIS A 195 -7.34 26.76 28.91
N ARG A 196 -8.54 26.17 28.98
CA ARG A 196 -8.70 24.71 29.04
C ARG A 196 -8.25 24.05 27.75
N LEU A 197 -8.70 24.56 26.60
CA LEU A 197 -8.25 24.08 25.29
C LEU A 197 -6.72 24.16 25.17
N ARG A 198 -6.11 25.28 25.58
CA ARG A 198 -4.64 25.46 25.57
C ARG A 198 -3.92 24.45 26.46
N TRP A 199 -4.42 24.22 27.67
CA TRP A 199 -3.84 23.23 28.59
C TRP A 199 -3.96 21.81 28.06
N THR A 200 -5.15 21.42 27.57
CA THR A 200 -5.36 20.09 26.99
C THR A 200 -4.48 19.88 25.76
N PHE A 201 -4.44 20.86 24.86
CA PHE A 201 -3.55 20.84 23.71
C PHE A 201 -2.08 20.73 24.13
N GLY A 202 -1.64 21.52 25.11
CA GLY A 202 -0.26 21.50 25.60
C GLY A 202 0.12 20.15 26.20
N ALA A 203 -0.79 19.52 26.95
CA ALA A 203 -0.59 18.19 27.50
C ALA A 203 -0.51 17.11 26.40
N LEU A 204 -1.42 17.15 25.42
CA LEU A 204 -1.39 16.23 24.27
C LEU A 204 -0.13 16.44 23.42
N ALA A 205 0.28 17.69 23.18
CA ALA A 205 1.49 18.00 22.44
C ALA A 205 2.75 17.50 23.16
N ALA A 206 2.82 17.65 24.49
CA ALA A 206 3.92 17.13 25.30
C ALA A 206 4.01 15.60 25.27
N LEU A 207 2.87 14.92 25.11
CA LEU A 207 2.82 13.46 24.97
C LEU A 207 3.16 12.98 23.56
N LEU A 208 2.61 13.65 22.54
CA LEU A 208 2.60 13.15 21.16
C LEU A 208 3.76 13.67 20.30
N LEU A 209 4.18 14.93 20.45
CA LEU A 209 5.27 15.48 19.63
C LEU A 209 6.63 14.76 19.83
N PRO A 210 6.99 14.25 21.02
CA PRO A 210 8.20 13.44 21.18
C PRO A 210 8.21 12.19 20.30
N LEU A 211 7.04 11.64 19.97
CA LEU A 211 6.92 10.47 19.11
C LEU A 211 7.43 10.76 17.69
N LEU A 212 7.45 12.02 17.24
CA LEU A 212 7.97 12.40 15.92
C LEU A 212 9.48 12.12 15.76
N PHE A 213 10.20 11.92 16.87
CA PHE A 213 11.64 11.64 16.86
C PHE A 213 11.98 10.15 16.87
N LEU A 214 10.97 9.28 16.89
CA LEU A 214 11.19 7.83 16.77
C LEU A 214 11.66 7.48 15.35
N SER A 215 12.41 6.38 15.22
CA SER A 215 12.75 5.83 13.90
C SER A 215 11.50 5.28 13.20
N PRO A 216 11.42 5.28 11.85
CA PRO A 216 10.30 4.68 11.12
C PRO A 216 9.95 3.25 11.56
N ARG A 217 10.96 2.41 11.84
CA ARG A 217 10.76 1.07 12.40
C ARG A 217 10.07 1.09 13.77
N ALA A 218 10.49 1.98 14.65
CA ALA A 218 9.86 2.14 15.97
C ALA A 218 8.42 2.69 15.86
N HIS A 219 8.15 3.56 14.89
CA HIS A 219 6.77 3.97 14.56
C HIS A 219 5.93 2.79 14.12
N SER A 220 6.42 2.01 13.16
CA SER A 220 5.77 0.79 12.64
C SER A 220 5.48 -0.22 13.76
N LEU A 221 6.42 -0.43 14.69
CA LEU A 221 6.24 -1.34 15.82
C LEU A 221 5.21 -0.84 16.86
N LEU A 222 5.10 0.47 17.07
CA LEU A 222 4.23 1.05 18.10
C LEU A 222 2.81 1.33 17.62
N PHE A 223 2.67 1.82 16.38
CA PHE A 223 1.42 2.32 15.82
C PHE A 223 0.96 1.54 14.59
N GLY A 224 1.79 0.61 14.12
CA GLY A 224 1.57 -0.04 12.85
C GLY A 224 2.06 0.72 11.64
N HIS A 225 2.07 0.05 10.50
CA HIS A 225 2.23 0.65 9.18
C HIS A 225 1.07 0.17 8.32
N TYR A 226 0.34 1.08 7.67
CA TYR A 226 -0.64 0.63 6.67
C TYR A 226 0.12 -0.08 5.55
N ARG A 227 -0.28 -1.31 5.21
CA ARG A 227 0.15 -1.93 3.96
C ARG A 227 -0.35 -1.05 2.83
N TYR A 228 0.54 -0.64 1.93
CA TYR A 228 0.13 -0.09 0.64
C TYR A 228 -0.71 -1.16 -0.07
N GLY A 229 -2.01 -0.91 -0.18
CA GLY A 229 -2.96 -1.76 -0.88
C GLY A 229 -3.22 -1.21 -2.27
N SER A 230 -3.24 -2.08 -3.28
CA SER A 230 -3.63 -1.70 -4.64
C SER A 230 -5.11 -1.29 -4.67
N PHE A 231 -5.39 -0.10 -5.22
CA PHE A 231 -6.64 0.49 -5.76
C PHE A 231 -8.00 -0.24 -5.61
N TRP A 232 -9.06 0.55 -5.47
CA TRP A 232 -10.49 0.25 -5.30
C TRP A 232 -11.43 1.21 -6.13
N PHE A 233 -12.10 0.75 -7.21
CA PHE A 233 -13.10 1.44 -8.11
C PHE A 233 -14.42 2.05 -7.51
N GLU A 234 -14.64 3.37 -7.47
CA GLU A 234 -15.89 4.20 -7.22
C GLU A 234 -17.14 3.67 -6.45
N TYR A 235 -17.54 2.39 -6.52
CA TYR A 235 -18.18 1.67 -5.39
C TYR A 235 -17.17 1.26 -4.29
N ASP A 236 -15.92 1.61 -4.54
CA ASP A 236 -14.74 1.19 -3.82
C ASP A 236 -13.82 2.40 -3.44
N ASN A 237 -14.05 3.61 -3.99
CA ASN A 237 -13.51 4.91 -3.49
C ASN A 237 -12.01 5.24 -3.71
N ASP A 238 -11.49 5.05 -4.94
CA ASP A 238 -10.14 5.46 -5.37
C ASP A 238 -9.92 6.98 -5.47
N LYS A 239 -9.40 7.55 -4.37
CA LYS A 239 -8.28 8.49 -4.47
C LYS A 239 -6.99 7.70 -4.28
N PRO A 240 -5.85 8.11 -4.87
CA PRO A 240 -4.56 7.71 -4.33
C PRO A 240 -4.47 8.22 -2.90
N VAL A 241 -4.36 7.35 -1.89
CA VAL A 241 -4.38 7.80 -0.51
C VAL A 241 -3.10 7.47 0.22
N HIS A 242 -2.32 8.53 0.41
CA HIS A 242 -1.33 8.61 1.47
C HIS A 242 -2.06 8.56 2.81
N TRP A 243 -1.93 7.45 3.55
CA TRP A 243 -2.41 7.38 4.92
C TRP A 243 -1.51 8.25 5.81
N PRO A 244 -2.09 9.16 6.60
CA PRO A 244 -1.32 10.06 7.45
C PRO A 244 -0.71 9.24 8.60
N GLY A 245 0.53 8.79 8.41
CA GLY A 245 1.32 8.17 9.47
C GLY A 245 1.57 9.16 10.63
N PRO A 246 2.15 8.71 11.76
CA PRO A 246 2.32 9.55 12.96
C PRO A 246 2.95 10.92 12.67
N VAL A 247 3.85 10.98 11.69
CA VAL A 247 4.57 12.19 11.31
C VAL A 247 3.69 13.22 10.58
N ASP A 248 2.75 12.77 9.76
CA ASP A 248 1.82 13.64 9.03
C ASP A 248 0.53 13.89 9.84
N GLY A 249 0.08 12.85 10.56
CA GLY A 249 -1.17 12.80 11.29
C GLY A 249 -1.14 13.47 12.67
N ILE A 250 -0.10 13.28 13.49
CA ILE A 250 -0.05 13.89 14.84
C ILE A 250 -0.06 15.43 14.76
N PRO A 251 0.79 16.09 13.95
CA PRO A 251 0.77 17.54 13.88
C PRO A 251 -0.56 18.07 13.34
N LEU A 252 -1.17 17.36 12.39
CA LEU A 252 -2.47 17.71 11.82
C LEU A 252 -3.62 17.53 12.83
N ALA A 253 -3.64 16.43 13.60
CA ALA A 253 -4.61 16.18 14.66
C ALA A 253 -4.54 17.26 15.74
N LEU A 254 -3.32 17.60 16.19
CA LEU A 254 -3.08 18.69 17.13
C LEU A 254 -3.57 20.04 16.55
N GLY A 255 -3.19 20.37 15.32
CA GLY A 255 -3.61 21.61 14.65
C GLY A 255 -5.14 21.70 14.49
N SER A 256 -5.78 20.58 14.16
CA SER A 256 -7.24 20.48 14.00
C SER A 256 -7.96 20.63 15.33
N LEU A 257 -7.49 19.98 16.41
CA LEU A 257 -8.05 20.15 17.75
C LEU A 257 -8.04 21.62 18.20
N LEU A 258 -6.92 22.31 17.95
CA LEU A 258 -6.76 23.73 18.29
C LEU A 258 -7.72 24.62 17.47
N LEU A 259 -7.81 24.39 16.16
CA LEU A 259 -8.69 25.17 15.27
C LEU A 259 -10.18 24.92 15.55
N LEU A 260 -10.58 23.65 15.60
CA LEU A 260 -11.98 23.23 15.74
C LEU A 260 -12.52 23.52 17.15
N GLY A 261 -11.69 23.35 18.18
CA GLY A 261 -12.04 23.73 19.55
C GLY A 261 -12.29 25.24 19.71
N LEU A 262 -11.70 26.09 18.86
CA LEU A 262 -11.98 27.52 18.85
C LEU A 262 -13.29 27.87 18.13
N LEU A 263 -13.76 27.06 17.18
CA LEU A 263 -15.07 27.29 16.55
C LEU A 263 -16.21 27.18 17.56
N VAL A 264 -16.05 26.30 18.56
CA VAL A 264 -17.00 26.12 19.65
C VAL A 264 -16.72 26.97 20.89
N GLU A 265 -15.67 27.81 20.89
CA GLU A 265 -15.35 28.69 22.02
C GLU A 265 -16.44 29.75 22.18
N PRO A 266 -17.16 29.79 23.30
CA PRO A 266 -18.40 30.55 23.36
C PRO A 266 -18.22 32.09 23.39
N ARG A 267 -17.06 32.64 23.80
CA ARG A 267 -16.83 34.11 23.86
C ARG A 267 -16.07 34.74 22.69
N ARG A 268 -15.03 34.10 22.14
CA ARG A 268 -14.10 34.73 21.17
C ARG A 268 -13.74 33.80 20.02
N ARG A 269 -13.42 34.38 18.85
CA ARG A 269 -13.28 33.66 17.56
C ARG A 269 -11.95 33.90 16.84
N ALA A 270 -10.84 34.08 17.56
CA ALA A 270 -9.55 34.29 16.93
C ALA A 270 -8.42 33.64 17.72
N LEU A 271 -7.49 33.05 16.97
CA LEU A 271 -6.18 32.63 17.45
C LEU A 271 -5.35 33.87 17.82
N GLY A 272 -4.61 33.80 18.93
CA GLY A 272 -3.52 34.72 19.19
C GLY A 272 -2.34 34.48 18.26
N GLN A 273 -1.42 35.45 18.16
CA GLN A 273 -0.26 35.36 17.27
C GLN A 273 0.61 34.11 17.52
N GLY A 274 0.81 33.73 18.79
CA GLY A 274 1.57 32.52 19.13
C GLY A 274 0.86 31.22 18.70
N GLU A 275 -0.46 31.17 18.80
CA GLU A 275 -1.25 30.01 18.38
C GLU A 275 -1.28 29.89 16.84
N LEU A 276 -1.32 31.03 16.14
CA LEU A 276 -1.21 31.06 14.68
C LEU A 276 0.18 30.61 14.20
N ALA A 277 1.24 31.08 14.85
CA ALA A 277 2.61 30.66 14.53
C ALA A 277 2.80 29.15 14.78
N LEU A 278 2.25 28.64 15.88
CA LEU A 278 2.29 27.21 16.19
C LEU A 278 1.51 26.38 15.18
N LEU A 279 0.29 26.80 14.82
CA LEU A 279 -0.50 26.13 13.79
C LEU A 279 0.27 26.07 12.47
N LEU A 280 0.88 27.19 12.05
CA LEU A 280 1.69 27.23 10.84
C LEU A 280 2.88 26.26 10.92
N ALA A 281 3.56 26.20 12.06
CA ALA A 281 4.65 25.24 12.28
C ALA A 281 4.17 23.79 12.17
N LEU A 282 3.04 23.43 12.78
CA LEU A 282 2.46 22.08 12.70
C LEU A 282 2.06 21.71 11.27
N VAL A 283 1.46 22.65 10.52
CA VAL A 283 1.13 22.44 9.10
C VAL A 283 2.38 22.24 8.27
N VAL A 284 3.44 23.03 8.49
CA VAL A 284 4.72 22.86 7.78
C VAL A 284 5.34 21.50 8.09
N VAL A 285 5.31 21.06 9.34
CA VAL A 285 5.81 19.72 9.72
C VAL A 285 5.00 18.61 9.05
N ALA A 286 3.66 18.72 9.05
CA ALA A 286 2.79 17.73 8.42
C ALA A 286 2.95 17.64 6.88
N VAL A 287 3.19 18.77 6.21
CA VAL A 287 3.33 18.80 4.74
C VAL A 287 4.75 18.42 4.27
N GLN A 288 5.75 18.67 5.11
CA GLN A 288 7.17 18.55 4.75
C GLN A 288 7.99 17.89 5.86
N PRO A 289 7.69 16.64 6.24
CA PRO A 289 8.36 16.02 7.37
C PRO A 289 9.86 15.80 7.13
N PRO A 290 10.70 15.90 8.18
CA PRO A 290 12.15 15.73 8.05
C PRO A 290 12.57 14.39 7.43
N SER A 291 11.80 13.33 7.62
CA SER A 291 12.01 12.00 7.01
C SER A 291 11.91 12.06 5.48
N ARG A 292 10.93 12.77 4.92
CA ARG A 292 10.78 13.00 3.46
C ARG A 292 11.90 13.87 2.89
N LYS A 293 12.43 14.83 3.65
CA LYS A 293 13.56 15.68 3.19
C LYS A 293 14.92 14.98 3.21
N LYS A 294 15.08 13.97 4.05
CA LYS A 294 16.36 13.26 4.25
C LYS A 294 16.40 11.88 3.62
N GLY A 295 15.32 11.44 2.95
CA GLY A 295 15.24 10.11 2.33
C GLY A 295 15.46 9.00 3.35
N GLN A 296 14.77 9.06 4.50
CA GLN A 296 14.81 7.93 5.42
C GLN A 296 13.96 6.78 4.85
N PRO A 297 14.53 5.56 4.76
CA PRO A 297 13.79 4.41 4.26
C PRO A 297 12.55 4.18 5.12
N VAL A 298 11.40 4.13 4.47
CA VAL A 298 10.08 3.88 5.09
C VAL A 298 9.89 2.39 5.39
N HIS A 299 10.91 1.56 5.10
CA HIS A 299 10.74 0.17 4.72
C HIS A 299 10.36 -0.81 5.84
N GLU A 300 9.79 -1.90 5.34
CA GLU A 300 9.49 -3.18 5.96
C GLU A 300 10.72 -3.81 6.65
N ASP A 301 10.48 -4.76 7.57
CA ASP A 301 11.56 -5.49 8.24
C ASP A 301 12.18 -6.52 7.27
N VAL A 302 13.21 -6.08 6.55
CA VAL A 302 13.90 -6.84 5.49
C VAL A 302 15.33 -7.19 5.89
N PRO A 303 15.91 -8.28 5.35
CA PRO A 303 17.27 -8.67 5.67
C PRO A 303 18.29 -7.61 5.23
N THR A 304 19.40 -7.53 5.96
CA THR A 304 20.54 -6.65 5.65
C THR A 304 21.79 -7.51 5.50
N ALA A 305 22.60 -7.19 4.49
CA ALA A 305 23.86 -7.86 4.18
C ALA A 305 24.98 -6.85 3.92
N VAL A 306 26.22 -7.33 3.92
CA VAL A 306 27.39 -6.53 3.58
C VAL A 306 28.06 -7.03 2.31
N ALA A 307 28.20 -6.15 1.31
CA ALA A 307 29.08 -6.36 0.17
C ALA A 307 30.49 -5.87 0.51
N ARG A 308 31.44 -6.80 0.59
CA ARG A 308 32.84 -6.48 0.87
C ARG A 308 33.56 -6.06 -0.41
N ARG A 309 34.39 -5.03 -0.29
CA ARG A 309 35.25 -4.61 -1.38
C ARG A 309 36.34 -5.65 -1.64
N SER A 310 36.40 -6.15 -2.87
CA SER A 310 37.44 -7.06 -3.31
C SER A 310 38.64 -6.29 -3.87
N PRO A 311 39.87 -6.51 -3.36
CA PRO A 311 41.07 -5.94 -3.94
C PRO A 311 41.46 -6.62 -5.26
N GLU A 312 41.08 -7.89 -5.42
CA GLU A 312 41.31 -8.71 -6.60
C GLU A 312 39.94 -9.18 -7.12
N PRO A 313 39.57 -8.86 -8.37
CA PRO A 313 38.27 -9.24 -8.89
C PRO A 313 38.21 -10.77 -9.09
N PRO A 314 37.05 -11.41 -8.82
CA PRO A 314 36.86 -12.81 -9.20
C PRO A 314 36.93 -12.95 -10.73
N ARG A 315 37.39 -14.11 -11.19
CA ARG A 315 37.28 -14.55 -12.57
C ARG A 315 35.84 -15.01 -12.80
N ILE A 316 35.23 -14.57 -13.89
CA ILE A 316 33.86 -14.93 -14.23
C ILE A 316 33.90 -16.13 -15.17
N ASP A 317 33.88 -17.33 -14.60
CA ASP A 317 33.85 -18.59 -15.35
C ASP A 317 32.77 -19.59 -14.88
N GLY A 318 31.95 -19.17 -13.93
CA GLY A 318 30.81 -19.91 -13.39
C GLY A 318 31.19 -20.72 -12.16
N VAL A 319 32.47 -20.78 -11.76
CA VAL A 319 32.94 -21.62 -10.65
C VAL A 319 33.35 -20.74 -9.45
N LEU A 320 32.73 -20.95 -8.30
CA LEU A 320 32.94 -20.12 -7.11
C LEU A 320 34.18 -20.54 -6.28
N ASP A 321 35.25 -21.01 -6.92
CA ASP A 321 36.48 -21.46 -6.24
C ASP A 321 37.51 -20.33 -6.01
N ASP A 322 37.26 -19.14 -6.56
CA ASP A 322 38.10 -17.97 -6.36
C ASP A 322 38.20 -17.54 -4.88
N PRO A 323 39.41 -17.17 -4.40
CA PRO A 323 39.60 -16.69 -3.02
C PRO A 323 38.77 -15.46 -2.64
N ALA A 324 38.32 -14.69 -3.63
CA ALA A 324 37.46 -13.52 -3.43
C ALA A 324 36.10 -13.94 -2.84
N TRP A 325 35.46 -14.99 -3.40
CA TRP A 325 34.15 -15.45 -2.96
C TRP A 325 34.13 -16.02 -1.55
N ALA A 326 35.24 -16.60 -1.10
CA ALA A 326 35.39 -17.07 0.27
C ALA A 326 35.28 -15.95 1.33
N ARG A 327 35.48 -14.69 0.92
CA ARG A 327 35.35 -13.51 1.80
C ARG A 327 33.96 -12.86 1.73
N ALA A 328 33.16 -13.22 0.73
CA ALA A 328 31.80 -12.70 0.58
C ALA A 328 30.88 -13.34 1.64
N GLU A 329 29.93 -12.56 2.14
CA GLU A 329 28.84 -13.11 2.93
C GLU A 329 27.99 -14.03 2.04
N ARG A 330 27.62 -15.20 2.56
CA ARG A 330 26.75 -16.16 1.86
C ARG A 330 25.31 -15.89 2.27
N LEU A 331 24.54 -15.32 1.35
CA LEU A 331 23.18 -14.83 1.54
C LEU A 331 22.18 -15.96 1.26
N GLY A 332 21.46 -16.41 2.28
CA GLY A 332 20.45 -17.47 2.17
C GLY A 332 20.36 -18.36 3.41
N PRO A 333 19.65 -19.50 3.33
CA PRO A 333 18.98 -20.00 2.13
C PRO A 333 17.82 -19.10 1.71
N PHE A 334 17.50 -19.07 0.41
CA PHE A 334 16.33 -18.37 -0.08
C PHE A 334 15.05 -19.06 0.41
N VAL A 335 14.01 -18.27 0.63
CA VAL A 335 12.70 -18.71 1.13
C VAL A 335 11.62 -18.51 0.07
N ASN A 336 10.47 -19.15 0.23
CA ASN A 336 9.31 -18.92 -0.62
C ASN A 336 8.89 -17.44 -0.58
N ASN A 337 8.84 -16.81 -1.74
CA ASN A 337 8.58 -15.38 -1.85
C ASN A 337 7.17 -14.97 -1.38
N ARG A 338 6.19 -15.87 -1.47
CA ARG A 338 4.78 -15.55 -1.18
C ARG A 338 4.50 -15.44 0.32
N ASP A 339 5.18 -16.23 1.14
CA ASP A 339 4.87 -16.35 2.57
C ASP A 339 6.09 -16.43 3.48
N GLY A 340 7.31 -16.54 2.94
CA GLY A 340 8.55 -16.67 3.70
C GLY A 340 8.81 -18.07 4.26
N SER A 341 8.02 -19.07 3.87
CA SER A 341 8.25 -20.47 4.25
C SER A 341 9.51 -21.05 3.58
N PRO A 342 10.10 -22.14 4.09
CA PRO A 342 11.22 -22.79 3.42
C PRO A 342 10.89 -23.18 1.97
N ALA A 343 11.85 -22.99 1.06
CA ALA A 343 11.71 -23.44 -0.33
C ALA A 343 11.79 -24.98 -0.43
N ASN A 344 11.11 -25.56 -1.42
CA ASN A 344 11.00 -27.01 -1.60
C ASN A 344 11.89 -27.55 -2.72
N ALA A 345 12.30 -26.72 -3.68
CA ALA A 345 13.04 -27.12 -4.87
C ALA A 345 14.57 -27.05 -4.74
N GLY A 346 15.08 -27.32 -3.53
CA GLY A 346 16.50 -27.18 -3.23
C GLY A 346 16.86 -25.78 -2.73
N GLU A 347 18.00 -25.69 -2.04
CA GLU A 347 18.46 -24.44 -1.46
C GLU A 347 19.12 -23.54 -2.52
N THR A 348 18.86 -22.24 -2.41
CA THR A 348 19.53 -21.22 -3.22
C THR A 348 20.25 -20.24 -2.30
N TYR A 349 21.48 -19.88 -2.66
CA TYR A 349 22.27 -18.86 -1.98
C TYR A 349 22.85 -17.87 -2.98
N ALA A 350 23.25 -16.71 -2.48
CA ALA A 350 23.98 -15.72 -3.27
C ALA A 350 25.18 -15.16 -2.53
N ARG A 351 26.12 -14.57 -3.27
CA ARG A 351 27.28 -13.84 -2.74
C ARG A 351 27.46 -12.55 -3.49
N ILE A 352 27.89 -11.50 -2.79
CA ILE A 352 28.10 -10.20 -3.40
C ILE A 352 29.43 -9.60 -2.97
N LEU A 353 30.19 -9.16 -3.96
CA LEU A 353 31.44 -8.41 -3.82
C LEU A 353 31.40 -7.19 -4.72
N TRP A 354 32.34 -6.28 -4.51
CA TRP A 354 32.46 -5.12 -5.38
C TRP A 354 33.87 -4.57 -5.43
N ASP A 355 34.19 -3.79 -6.46
CA ASP A 355 35.43 -3.04 -6.53
C ASP A 355 35.18 -1.62 -7.08
N ARG A 356 36.24 -0.91 -7.50
CA ARG A 356 36.09 0.46 -8.05
C ARG A 356 35.41 0.50 -9.42
N LYS A 357 35.28 -0.62 -10.12
CA LYS A 357 34.85 -0.72 -11.51
C LYS A 357 33.55 -1.50 -11.69
N ARG A 358 33.30 -2.51 -10.85
CA ARG A 358 32.24 -3.50 -11.02
C ARG A 358 31.62 -3.91 -9.67
N ILE A 359 30.37 -4.35 -9.72
CA ILE A 359 29.75 -5.23 -8.73
C ILE A 359 29.81 -6.66 -9.24
N TYR A 360 30.02 -7.59 -8.33
CA TYR A 360 30.09 -9.02 -8.60
C TYR A 360 29.01 -9.73 -7.80
N VAL A 361 28.20 -10.54 -8.47
CA VAL A 361 27.14 -11.33 -7.84
C VAL A 361 27.31 -12.76 -8.27
N ALA A 362 27.20 -13.70 -7.33
CA ALA A 362 27.18 -15.12 -7.65
C ALA A 362 25.94 -15.78 -7.04
N PHE A 363 25.40 -16.77 -7.74
CA PHE A 363 24.31 -17.63 -7.25
C PHE A 363 24.81 -19.07 -7.14
N GLU A 364 24.43 -19.73 -6.05
CA GLU A 364 24.62 -21.16 -5.81
C GLU A 364 23.24 -21.80 -5.74
N VAL A 365 22.88 -22.62 -6.73
CA VAL A 365 21.53 -23.16 -6.88
C VAL A 365 21.57 -24.68 -6.80
N GLU A 366 20.92 -25.27 -5.81
CA GLU A 366 20.63 -26.71 -5.81
C GLU A 366 19.39 -26.98 -6.67
N ASP A 367 19.55 -27.87 -7.64
CA ASP A 367 18.50 -28.20 -8.59
C ASP A 367 18.68 -29.64 -9.08
N ARG A 368 17.58 -30.40 -9.12
CA ARG A 368 17.56 -31.81 -9.50
C ARG A 368 16.90 -32.04 -10.86
N ASP A 369 16.40 -31.00 -11.50
CA ASP A 369 15.66 -31.09 -12.75
C ASP A 369 16.00 -29.93 -13.69
N LEU A 370 17.24 -29.88 -14.19
CA LEU A 370 17.73 -28.72 -14.91
C LEU A 370 17.28 -28.69 -16.37
N TRP A 371 16.62 -27.62 -16.77
CA TRP A 371 16.30 -27.38 -18.17
C TRP A 371 16.36 -25.90 -18.52
N ALA A 372 16.59 -25.62 -19.81
CA ALA A 372 16.54 -24.26 -20.31
C ALA A 372 16.23 -24.24 -21.80
N ARG A 373 15.68 -23.12 -22.29
CA ARG A 373 15.63 -22.86 -23.73
C ARG A 373 16.90 -22.15 -24.18
N ASP A 374 17.39 -22.53 -25.35
CA ASP A 374 18.43 -21.77 -26.05
C ASP A 374 17.80 -20.51 -26.66
N LEU A 375 17.76 -19.45 -25.85
CA LEU A 375 17.19 -18.16 -26.22
C LEU A 375 18.30 -17.13 -26.44
N PRO A 376 18.16 -16.24 -27.44
CA PRO A 376 19.06 -15.11 -27.56
C PRO A 376 18.88 -14.16 -26.37
N ARG A 377 19.88 -13.32 -26.14
CA ARG A 377 19.81 -12.23 -25.14
C ARG A 377 18.57 -11.35 -25.36
N ASP A 378 17.95 -10.93 -24.26
CA ASP A 378 16.75 -10.07 -24.19
C ASP A 378 15.51 -10.67 -24.88
N HIS A 379 15.46 -12.00 -25.04
CA HIS A 379 14.30 -12.66 -25.58
C HIS A 379 13.13 -12.60 -24.59
N ARG A 380 12.04 -11.95 -24.98
CA ARG A 380 10.81 -11.71 -24.17
C ARG A 380 10.21 -12.91 -23.42
N ASP A 381 10.58 -14.13 -23.79
CA ASP A 381 10.06 -15.35 -23.17
C ASP A 381 10.98 -15.87 -22.05
N LEU A 382 12.20 -15.33 -21.87
CA LEU A 382 13.15 -15.75 -20.84
C LEU A 382 12.60 -15.65 -19.40
N PRO A 383 11.79 -14.63 -19.02
CA PRO A 383 11.23 -14.52 -17.66
C PRO A 383 10.24 -15.65 -17.30
N ALA A 384 9.83 -16.43 -18.32
CA ALA A 384 8.99 -17.61 -18.12
C ALA A 384 9.79 -18.88 -17.87
N ASP A 385 11.12 -18.88 -18.02
CA ASP A 385 12.03 -20.02 -17.81
C ASP A 385 12.56 -20.10 -16.37
N GLU A 386 13.43 -21.08 -16.12
CA GLU A 386 14.28 -21.13 -14.94
C GLU A 386 15.35 -20.07 -15.05
N VAL A 387 15.34 -19.16 -14.08
CA VAL A 387 16.27 -18.05 -14.01
C VAL A 387 16.62 -17.75 -12.56
N VAL A 388 17.83 -17.23 -12.36
CA VAL A 388 18.15 -16.40 -11.20
C VAL A 388 18.05 -14.94 -11.61
N GLU A 389 17.61 -14.09 -10.69
CA GLU A 389 17.36 -12.69 -10.96
C GLU A 389 18.02 -11.79 -9.92
N LEU A 390 18.67 -10.74 -10.41
CA LEU A 390 19.29 -9.67 -9.63
C LEU A 390 18.53 -8.37 -9.86
N PHE A 391 18.06 -7.75 -8.78
CA PHE A 391 17.38 -6.46 -8.79
C PHE A 391 18.21 -5.43 -8.03
N LEU A 392 18.53 -4.30 -8.64
CA LEU A 392 19.36 -3.23 -8.07
C LEU A 392 18.61 -1.91 -8.06
N ASP A 393 18.25 -1.43 -6.87
CA ASP A 393 17.78 -0.05 -6.65
C ASP A 393 18.91 0.74 -5.96
N ASP A 394 19.62 1.51 -6.79
CA ASP A 394 20.80 2.31 -6.44
C ASP A 394 20.44 3.64 -5.77
N GLY A 395 19.23 4.14 -6.00
CA GLY A 395 18.68 5.33 -5.35
C GLY A 395 18.13 5.06 -3.94
N GLY A 396 17.68 3.83 -3.69
CA GLY A 396 16.85 3.46 -2.55
C GLY A 396 15.50 4.17 -2.56
N ASP A 397 14.98 4.50 -3.74
CA ASP A 397 13.74 5.27 -3.89
C ASP A 397 12.49 4.38 -3.93
N GLU A 398 12.65 3.07 -4.09
CA GLU A 398 11.56 2.10 -4.25
C GLU A 398 10.67 2.35 -5.48
N LEU A 399 11.15 3.14 -6.45
CA LEU A 399 10.40 3.51 -7.64
C LEU A 399 11.04 2.93 -8.89
N THR A 400 12.38 2.97 -8.95
CA THR A 400 13.15 2.57 -10.12
C THR A 400 14.22 1.57 -9.73
N TYR A 401 14.46 0.58 -10.57
CA TYR A 401 15.49 -0.42 -10.34
C TYR A 401 15.91 -1.08 -11.65
N PHE A 402 17.10 -1.65 -11.63
CA PHE A 402 17.63 -2.46 -12.71
C PHE A 402 17.41 -3.93 -12.40
N GLU A 403 17.16 -4.74 -13.42
CA GLU A 403 16.93 -6.16 -13.30
C GLU A 403 17.78 -6.91 -14.32
N VAL A 404 18.40 -8.01 -13.88
CA VAL A 404 19.18 -8.93 -14.71
C VAL A 404 18.73 -10.35 -14.40
N GLU A 405 18.26 -11.04 -15.43
CA GLU A 405 17.86 -12.44 -15.38
C GLU A 405 18.89 -13.32 -16.08
N VAL A 406 19.18 -14.51 -15.55
CA VAL A 406 20.13 -15.46 -16.14
C VAL A 406 19.59 -16.88 -16.06
N SER A 407 19.54 -17.58 -17.19
CA SER A 407 19.15 -19.00 -17.24
C SER A 407 20.32 -19.98 -17.03
N PRO A 408 20.05 -21.29 -16.81
CA PRO A 408 21.09 -22.32 -16.74
C PRO A 408 21.98 -22.46 -17.99
N LEU A 409 21.55 -21.94 -19.16
CA LEU A 409 22.39 -21.89 -20.37
C LEU A 409 23.14 -20.56 -20.53
N GLY A 410 23.01 -19.65 -19.55
CA GLY A 410 23.61 -18.32 -19.61
C GLY A 410 22.91 -17.38 -20.58
N ALA A 411 21.66 -17.66 -20.98
CA ALA A 411 20.84 -16.65 -21.65
C ALA A 411 20.52 -15.54 -20.65
N VAL A 412 20.61 -14.28 -21.10
CA VAL A 412 20.49 -13.09 -20.24
C VAL A 412 19.37 -12.19 -20.74
N GLN A 413 18.64 -11.61 -19.82
CA GLN A 413 17.77 -10.46 -20.08
C GLN A 413 18.10 -9.35 -19.10
N ASP A 414 18.18 -8.12 -19.57
CA ASP A 414 18.28 -6.95 -18.70
C ASP A 414 17.18 -5.91 -18.96
N LEU A 415 16.74 -5.32 -17.86
CA LEU A 415 15.56 -4.48 -17.81
C LEU A 415 15.81 -3.27 -16.92
N PHE A 416 15.30 -2.13 -17.35
CA PHE A 416 15.03 -1.02 -16.44
C PHE A 416 13.56 -1.05 -16.05
N CYS A 417 13.32 -1.15 -14.76
CA CYS A 417 12.00 -1.30 -14.21
C CYS A 417 11.62 -0.07 -13.41
N PHE A 418 10.38 0.37 -13.58
CA PHE A 418 9.84 1.48 -12.81
C PHE A 418 8.40 1.27 -12.41
N VAL A 419 8.02 1.86 -11.29
CA VAL A 419 6.67 1.81 -10.70
C VAL A 419 6.01 3.18 -10.95
N PRO A 420 5.34 3.41 -12.10
CA PRO A 420 4.94 4.75 -12.56
C PRO A 420 3.93 5.46 -11.69
N ARG A 421 3.15 4.72 -10.90
CA ARG A 421 2.12 5.34 -10.04
C ARG A 421 2.73 5.87 -8.75
N ALA A 422 3.77 5.22 -8.25
CA ALA A 422 4.39 5.51 -6.98
C ALA A 422 4.97 6.95 -6.80
N PRO A 423 5.39 7.73 -7.83
CA PRO A 423 5.75 9.14 -7.64
C PRO A 423 4.56 10.06 -7.27
N ILE A 424 3.32 9.63 -7.54
CA ILE A 424 2.10 10.43 -7.34
C ILE A 424 1.29 9.88 -6.16
N ASP A 425 1.32 8.56 -5.91
CA ASP A 425 0.54 7.88 -4.88
C ASP A 425 1.35 7.01 -3.89
N PHE A 426 2.67 6.90 -4.09
CA PHE A 426 3.57 5.99 -3.36
C PHE A 426 3.09 4.53 -3.31
N ASP A 427 2.26 4.08 -4.27
CA ASP A 427 1.84 2.67 -4.38
C ASP A 427 2.98 1.80 -4.95
N THR A 428 3.88 1.37 -4.07
CA THR A 428 4.93 0.37 -4.40
C THR A 428 4.35 -1.01 -4.73
N GLY A 429 3.03 -1.21 -4.55
CA GLY A 429 2.29 -2.39 -4.95
C GLY A 429 1.63 -2.29 -6.33
N SER A 430 1.69 -1.12 -6.98
CA SER A 430 1.18 -0.91 -8.33
C SER A 430 1.98 -1.70 -9.36
N GLY A 431 1.36 -1.98 -10.51
CA GLY A 431 2.03 -2.68 -11.61
C GLY A 431 3.31 -1.95 -12.02
N PHE A 432 4.40 -2.71 -12.13
CA PHE A 432 5.66 -2.21 -12.69
C PHE A 432 5.60 -2.18 -14.21
N PHE A 433 6.46 -1.37 -14.80
CA PHE A 433 6.79 -1.42 -16.21
C PHE A 433 8.26 -1.83 -16.32
N ALA A 434 8.49 -2.95 -17.00
CA ALA A 434 9.82 -3.35 -17.44
C ALA A 434 10.07 -2.80 -18.85
N LEU A 435 11.19 -2.10 -19.01
CA LEU A 435 11.65 -1.57 -20.28
C LEU A 435 12.98 -2.24 -20.64
N ASN A 436 13.01 -2.93 -21.79
CA ASN A 436 14.26 -3.39 -22.44
C ASN A 436 15.05 -2.21 -23.06
N ALA A 437 14.91 -1.01 -22.50
CA ALA A 437 15.54 0.22 -22.97
C ALA A 437 16.93 0.42 -22.33
N TRP A 438 17.18 -0.22 -21.19
CA TRP A 438 18.50 -0.36 -20.62
C TRP A 438 19.20 -1.56 -21.26
N ASP A 439 20.51 -1.44 -21.46
CA ASP A 439 21.39 -2.48 -21.94
C ASP A 439 22.59 -2.49 -21.00
N ALA A 440 22.79 -3.57 -20.27
CA ALA A 440 23.84 -3.70 -19.26
C ALA A 440 25.23 -3.84 -19.90
N ARG A 441 25.71 -2.79 -20.56
CA ARG A 441 26.93 -2.82 -21.38
C ARG A 441 28.15 -3.24 -20.56
N GLY A 442 28.80 -4.30 -21.03
CA GLY A 442 29.98 -4.88 -20.39
C GLY A 442 29.67 -5.80 -19.21
N LEU A 443 28.40 -6.19 -19.04
CA LEU A 443 27.99 -7.32 -18.23
C LEU A 443 28.71 -8.59 -18.73
N GLU A 444 29.38 -9.27 -17.81
CA GLU A 444 29.98 -10.58 -18.02
C GLU A 444 29.19 -11.59 -17.20
N VAL A 445 28.80 -12.71 -17.82
CA VAL A 445 28.05 -13.79 -17.19
C VAL A 445 28.72 -15.11 -17.54
N ALA A 446 28.87 -15.98 -16.55
CA ALA A 446 29.29 -17.35 -16.75
C ALA A 446 28.45 -18.28 -15.88
N VAL A 447 28.18 -19.48 -16.40
CA VAL A 447 27.39 -20.51 -15.73
C VAL A 447 28.19 -21.81 -15.71
N ALA A 448 28.27 -22.44 -14.55
CA ALA A 448 28.77 -23.81 -14.42
C ALA A 448 27.64 -24.71 -13.91
N VAL A 449 27.52 -25.89 -14.52
CA VAL A 449 26.43 -26.84 -14.23
C VAL A 449 27.04 -28.10 -13.66
N ASP A 450 26.50 -28.56 -12.54
CA ASP A 450 26.81 -29.87 -11.96
C ASP A 450 25.71 -30.87 -12.32
N GLY A 451 25.79 -31.39 -13.53
CA GLY A 451 24.73 -32.16 -14.18
C GLY A 451 24.75 -31.98 -15.70
N GLN A 452 23.58 -32.06 -16.32
CA GLN A 452 23.40 -31.80 -17.74
C GLN A 452 22.11 -30.98 -17.96
N VAL A 453 22.25 -29.78 -18.50
CA VAL A 453 21.06 -28.96 -18.83
C VAL A 453 20.32 -29.54 -20.03
N ASP A 454 19.03 -29.79 -19.85
CA ASP A 454 18.15 -30.18 -20.93
C ASP A 454 17.77 -28.98 -21.79
N VAL A 455 18.31 -28.93 -23.01
CA VAL A 455 17.96 -27.88 -23.97
C VAL A 455 16.60 -28.17 -24.57
N VAL A 456 15.60 -27.36 -24.23
CA VAL A 456 14.21 -27.53 -24.67
C VAL A 456 13.84 -26.50 -25.73
N LYS A 457 12.90 -26.83 -26.61
CA LYS A 457 12.32 -25.86 -27.56
C LYS A 457 11.15 -25.08 -26.96
N SER A 458 10.58 -25.62 -25.90
CA SER A 458 9.39 -25.11 -25.23
C SER A 458 9.31 -25.73 -23.84
N PHE A 459 9.11 -24.90 -22.81
CA PHE A 459 8.82 -25.35 -21.46
C PHE A 459 7.65 -26.35 -21.39
N TRP A 460 6.72 -26.28 -22.35
CA TRP A 460 5.51 -27.11 -22.39
C TRP A 460 5.72 -28.52 -22.94
N ARG A 461 6.86 -28.77 -23.58
CA ARG A 461 7.26 -30.10 -24.09
C ARG A 461 8.73 -30.31 -23.77
N PRO A 462 9.08 -30.41 -22.47
CA PRO A 462 10.46 -30.67 -22.12
C PRO A 462 10.84 -32.08 -22.60
N PRO A 463 12.11 -32.30 -22.99
CA PRO A 463 12.69 -33.64 -23.10
C PRO A 463 12.50 -34.41 -21.80
N ALA A 464 12.66 -35.73 -21.88
CA ALA A 464 12.74 -36.53 -20.66
C ALA A 464 13.95 -36.09 -19.84
N ASP A 465 13.76 -35.93 -18.53
CA ASP A 465 14.84 -35.65 -17.58
C ASP A 465 15.95 -36.70 -17.74
N HIS A 466 17.15 -36.22 -18.07
CA HIS A 466 18.33 -37.06 -18.27
C HIS A 466 18.94 -37.54 -16.94
N GLY A 467 18.57 -36.91 -15.83
CA GLY A 467 18.91 -37.28 -14.46
C GLY A 467 20.37 -37.01 -14.07
N GLY A 468 20.62 -36.93 -12.76
CA GLY A 468 21.97 -36.74 -12.21
C GLY A 468 22.34 -35.29 -11.92
N ASP A 469 21.42 -34.36 -12.17
CA ASP A 469 21.55 -32.95 -11.83
C ASP A 469 21.62 -32.75 -10.31
N ARG A 470 22.58 -31.92 -9.90
CA ARG A 470 22.74 -31.48 -8.50
C ARG A 470 22.54 -29.99 -8.34
N GLY A 471 22.81 -29.22 -9.39
CA GLY A 471 22.65 -27.78 -9.36
C GLY A 471 23.50 -27.06 -10.37
N TRP A 472 23.55 -25.75 -10.22
CA TRP A 472 24.28 -24.85 -11.10
C TRP A 472 24.70 -23.60 -10.33
N THR A 473 25.71 -22.94 -10.87
CA THR A 473 26.26 -21.71 -10.32
C THR A 473 26.33 -20.65 -11.40
N VAL A 474 26.03 -19.42 -11.01
CA VAL A 474 26.12 -18.25 -11.89
C VAL A 474 27.10 -17.28 -11.30
N GLU A 475 27.96 -16.72 -12.13
CA GLU A 475 28.78 -15.55 -11.80
C GLU A 475 28.44 -14.39 -12.73
N LEU A 476 28.23 -13.22 -12.14
CA LEU A 476 27.88 -11.97 -12.79
C LEU A 476 28.92 -10.91 -12.45
N SER A 477 29.40 -10.20 -13.46
CA SER A 477 30.17 -8.97 -13.27
C SER A 477 29.55 -7.82 -14.04
N LEU A 478 28.97 -6.86 -13.30
CA LEU A 478 28.28 -5.70 -13.85
C LEU A 478 29.13 -4.44 -13.63
N PRO A 479 29.60 -3.77 -14.71
CA PRO A 479 30.32 -2.50 -14.57
C PRO A 479 29.44 -1.41 -13.97
N TRP A 480 30.00 -0.61 -13.06
CA TRP A 480 29.30 0.55 -12.52
C TRP A 480 28.85 1.54 -13.58
N LYS A 481 29.56 1.60 -14.72
CA LYS A 481 29.18 2.43 -15.87
C LYS A 481 27.89 2.00 -16.55
N ALA A 482 27.45 0.75 -16.37
CA ALA A 482 26.17 0.28 -16.88
C ALA A 482 25.01 0.80 -16.04
N ILE A 483 25.23 1.01 -14.73
CA ILE A 483 24.24 1.47 -13.75
C ILE A 483 24.31 3.00 -13.56
N ALA A 484 25.48 3.60 -13.81
CA ALA A 484 25.72 5.04 -13.67
C ALA A 484 24.60 5.83 -14.34
N PRO A 485 24.05 6.84 -13.64
CA PRO A 485 22.70 7.32 -13.89
C PRO A 485 22.49 7.59 -15.37
N TYR A 486 21.49 6.93 -15.95
CA TYR A 486 20.74 7.52 -17.04
C TYR A 486 20.16 8.82 -16.46
N PRO A 487 20.73 10.00 -16.75
CA PRO A 487 20.46 11.23 -15.98
C PRO A 487 19.01 11.72 -16.13
N ASP A 488 18.28 11.15 -17.10
CA ASP A 488 16.91 11.52 -17.44
C ASP A 488 15.85 10.53 -16.90
N VAL A 489 16.23 9.40 -16.25
CA VAL A 489 15.25 8.39 -15.76
C VAL A 489 15.53 7.79 -14.37
N SER A 490 16.73 7.89 -13.79
CA SER A 490 17.00 7.42 -12.42
C SER A 490 17.02 8.59 -11.42
N ASN A 491 16.31 8.47 -10.30
CA ASN A 491 16.34 9.45 -9.20
C ASN A 491 17.56 9.27 -8.27
N ALA A 492 18.61 8.54 -8.69
CA ALA A 492 19.77 8.28 -7.87
C ALA A 492 20.48 9.60 -7.45
N HIS A 493 20.22 10.03 -6.21
CA HIS A 493 20.93 11.13 -5.56
C HIS A 493 22.30 10.71 -4.99
N ARG A 494 22.78 9.50 -5.34
CA ARG A 494 23.95 8.85 -4.75
C ARG A 494 25.06 8.60 -5.77
N PRO A 495 26.34 8.58 -5.33
CA PRO A 495 27.46 8.30 -6.22
C PRO A 495 27.48 6.82 -6.66
N VAL A 496 27.75 6.60 -7.95
CA VAL A 496 28.04 5.28 -8.55
C VAL A 496 29.47 5.36 -9.13
N PRO A 497 30.45 4.57 -8.66
CA PRO A 497 30.37 3.51 -7.65
C PRO A 497 30.00 4.01 -6.24
N PRO A 498 29.41 3.13 -5.41
CA PRO A 498 29.14 3.42 -4.01
C PRO A 498 30.45 3.65 -3.23
N ARG A 499 30.35 4.46 -2.18
CA ARG A 499 31.39 4.66 -1.18
C ARG A 499 31.21 3.67 -0.03
N PRO A 500 32.29 3.31 0.70
CA PRO A 500 32.14 2.57 1.94
C PRO A 500 31.16 3.26 2.89
N GLY A 501 30.17 2.53 3.37
CA GLY A 501 29.04 3.01 4.18
C GLY A 501 27.76 3.32 3.39
N ASP A 502 27.80 3.39 2.06
CA ASP A 502 26.59 3.53 1.24
C ASP A 502 25.75 2.25 1.33
N ARG A 503 24.43 2.39 1.17
CA ARG A 503 23.46 1.29 1.28
C ARG A 503 22.50 1.26 0.09
N TRP A 504 22.40 0.15 -0.62
CA TRP A 504 21.44 -0.02 -1.72
C TRP A 504 20.33 -0.98 -1.35
N ARG A 505 19.25 -0.96 -2.13
CA ARG A 505 18.19 -1.96 -2.08
C ARG A 505 18.51 -3.04 -3.11
N ILE A 506 18.43 -4.31 -2.71
CA ILE A 506 18.77 -5.43 -3.58
C ILE A 506 17.75 -6.56 -3.48
N GLY A 507 17.24 -7.00 -4.62
CA GLY A 507 16.45 -8.22 -4.75
C GLY A 507 17.30 -9.32 -5.34
N LEU A 508 17.19 -10.53 -4.78
CA LEU A 508 17.89 -11.72 -5.24
C LEU A 508 16.87 -12.85 -5.26
N TYR A 509 16.61 -13.39 -6.44
CA TYR A 509 15.50 -14.32 -6.66
C TYR A 509 15.91 -15.51 -7.51
N ARG A 510 15.14 -16.58 -7.39
CA ARG A 510 15.15 -17.74 -8.30
C ARG A 510 13.71 -18.05 -8.68
N ILE A 511 13.49 -18.27 -9.96
CA ILE A 511 12.28 -18.89 -10.48
C ILE A 511 12.60 -20.35 -10.78
N GLU A 512 11.97 -21.23 -10.01
CA GLU A 512 11.95 -22.66 -10.28
C GLU A 512 10.68 -23.04 -11.04
N ARG A 513 10.82 -23.82 -12.11
CA ARG A 513 9.71 -24.19 -12.99
C ARG A 513 9.62 -25.71 -13.14
N PRO A 514 8.73 -26.37 -12.37
CA PRO A 514 8.60 -27.82 -12.47
C PRO A 514 8.09 -28.24 -13.85
N ARG A 515 8.68 -29.31 -14.43
CA ARG A 515 8.22 -29.86 -15.71
C ARG A 515 6.75 -30.28 -15.67
N PRO A 516 5.97 -30.01 -16.72
CA PRO A 516 4.62 -30.54 -16.84
C PRO A 516 4.63 -32.07 -17.00
N ALA A 517 4.03 -32.79 -16.04
CA ALA A 517 3.85 -34.24 -16.16
C ALA A 517 3.04 -34.62 -17.41
N PRO A 518 3.41 -35.69 -18.16
CA PRO A 518 2.63 -36.18 -19.29
C PRO A 518 1.16 -36.44 -18.89
N GLY A 519 0.20 -35.86 -19.63
CA GLY A 519 -1.25 -36.04 -19.38
C GLY A 519 -1.89 -35.05 -18.40
N ALA A 520 -1.10 -34.36 -17.56
CA ALA A 520 -1.63 -33.42 -16.56
C ALA A 520 -2.33 -32.19 -17.17
N LEU A 521 -1.94 -31.80 -18.40
CA LEU A 521 -2.58 -30.72 -19.15
C LEU A 521 -4.05 -31.06 -19.49
N ALA A 522 -4.31 -32.28 -19.95
CA ALA A 522 -5.63 -32.72 -20.42
C ALA A 522 -6.63 -32.94 -19.27
N ASP A 523 -6.14 -33.37 -18.10
CA ASP A 523 -6.97 -33.50 -16.90
C ASP A 523 -7.25 -32.12 -16.27
N ARG A 524 -6.28 -31.18 -16.32
CA ARG A 524 -6.47 -29.84 -15.74
C ARG A 524 -7.29 -28.89 -16.60
N ALA A 525 -7.18 -28.97 -17.92
CA ALA A 525 -8.08 -28.27 -18.84
C ALA A 525 -9.54 -28.68 -18.56
N ARG A 526 -9.79 -29.97 -18.31
CA ARG A 526 -11.11 -30.49 -17.90
C ARG A 526 -11.59 -29.92 -16.55
N THR A 527 -10.69 -29.73 -15.57
CA THR A 527 -11.07 -29.12 -14.28
C THR A 527 -11.30 -27.62 -14.35
N LEU A 528 -10.60 -26.90 -15.23
CA LEU A 528 -10.78 -25.44 -15.40
C LEU A 528 -12.06 -25.08 -16.14
N ASP A 529 -12.48 -25.91 -17.11
CA ASP A 529 -13.80 -25.77 -17.72
C ASP A 529 -14.93 -25.97 -16.70
N ALA A 530 -14.67 -26.73 -15.63
CA ALA A 530 -15.58 -26.92 -14.50
C ALA A 530 -15.41 -25.86 -13.38
N ASP A 531 -14.41 -24.97 -13.46
CA ASP A 531 -14.12 -23.99 -12.42
C ASP A 531 -15.09 -22.79 -12.49
N ALA A 532 -15.85 -22.60 -11.41
CA ALA A 532 -16.87 -21.57 -11.33
C ALA A 532 -16.31 -20.13 -11.41
N ALA A 533 -15.06 -19.87 -11.00
CA ALA A 533 -14.42 -18.57 -11.12
C ALA A 533 -14.03 -18.26 -12.57
N TRP A 534 -13.54 -19.27 -13.31
CA TRP A 534 -13.28 -19.16 -14.74
C TRP A 534 -14.57 -18.91 -15.54
N GLN A 535 -15.63 -19.65 -15.23
CA GLN A 535 -16.97 -19.43 -15.81
C GLN A 535 -17.51 -18.03 -15.49
N ARG A 536 -17.26 -17.50 -14.28
CA ARG A 536 -17.63 -16.13 -13.88
C ARG A 536 -16.84 -15.06 -14.64
N ALA A 537 -15.53 -15.22 -14.82
CA ALA A 537 -14.70 -14.28 -15.58
C ALA A 537 -15.10 -14.23 -17.06
N ALA A 538 -15.38 -15.39 -17.67
CA ALA A 538 -15.90 -15.48 -19.04
C ALA A 538 -17.30 -14.84 -19.20
N ALA A 539 -18.10 -14.80 -18.12
CA ALA A 539 -19.43 -14.19 -18.09
C ALA A 539 -19.41 -12.65 -17.93
N THR A 540 -18.27 -12.03 -17.61
CA THR A 540 -18.15 -10.56 -17.42
C THR A 540 -18.10 -9.75 -18.73
N GLY A 541 -18.17 -10.40 -19.89
CA GLY A 541 -18.25 -9.70 -21.17
C GLY A 541 -16.95 -9.08 -21.68
N LEU A 542 -15.80 -9.27 -21.00
CA LEU A 542 -14.49 -8.83 -21.49
C LEU A 542 -14.12 -9.43 -22.87
N PHE A 543 -14.80 -10.49 -23.29
CA PHE A 543 -14.67 -11.15 -24.59
C PHE A 543 -16.05 -11.55 -25.14
N ALA A 544 -16.95 -10.57 -25.27
CA ALA A 544 -18.38 -10.78 -25.56
C ALA A 544 -18.69 -11.48 -26.89
N ASP A 545 -17.76 -11.54 -27.85
CA ASP A 545 -17.95 -12.27 -29.11
C ASP A 545 -16.88 -13.35 -29.29
N ARG A 546 -17.22 -14.55 -28.79
CA ARG A 546 -16.39 -15.76 -28.90
C ARG A 546 -16.11 -16.13 -30.36
N GLU A 547 -17.00 -15.79 -31.28
CA GLU A 547 -16.90 -16.18 -32.69
C GLU A 547 -16.02 -15.20 -33.48
N ALA A 548 -16.14 -13.89 -33.22
CA ALA A 548 -15.23 -12.88 -33.76
C ALA A 548 -13.78 -13.07 -33.28
N LEU A 549 -13.58 -13.39 -32.00
CA LEU A 549 -12.27 -13.69 -31.44
C LEU A 549 -11.65 -14.92 -32.12
N ARG A 550 -12.41 -16.02 -32.23
CA ARG A 550 -11.99 -17.25 -32.92
C ARG A 550 -11.62 -16.98 -34.38
N LYS A 551 -12.40 -16.17 -35.10
CA LYS A 551 -12.18 -15.84 -36.51
C LYS A 551 -10.95 -14.95 -36.71
N ALA A 552 -10.71 -13.98 -35.82
CA ALA A 552 -9.52 -13.13 -35.85
C ALA A 552 -8.23 -13.92 -35.56
N LEU A 553 -8.27 -14.83 -34.57
CA LEU A 553 -7.15 -15.70 -34.21
C LEU A 553 -6.83 -16.72 -35.31
N GLY A 554 -7.85 -17.26 -35.98
CA GLY A 554 -7.66 -18.15 -37.14
C GLY A 554 -7.05 -17.44 -38.33
N LYS A 555 -7.47 -16.20 -38.61
CA LYS A 555 -6.98 -15.41 -39.75
C LYS A 555 -5.52 -14.94 -39.57
N ALA A 556 -5.06 -14.83 -38.33
CA ALA A 556 -3.69 -14.47 -37.98
C ALA A 556 -2.78 -15.70 -37.72
N GLY A 557 -3.25 -16.92 -37.98
CA GLY A 557 -2.45 -18.15 -37.91
C GLY A 557 -2.27 -18.73 -36.50
N PHE A 558 -3.07 -18.28 -35.53
CA PHE A 558 -2.95 -18.66 -34.11
C PHE A 558 -3.84 -19.83 -33.68
N LEU A 559 -4.70 -20.36 -34.57
CA LEU A 559 -5.49 -21.56 -34.32
C LEU A 559 -4.83 -22.78 -35.00
N ARG A 560 -4.63 -23.85 -34.21
CA ARG A 560 -4.45 -25.21 -34.74
C ARG A 560 -5.83 -25.86 -34.98
N ASP A 561 -5.88 -26.89 -35.83
CA ASP A 561 -7.10 -27.61 -36.22
C ASP A 561 -7.86 -28.24 -35.02
N ASP A 562 -7.28 -28.26 -33.82
CA ASP A 562 -7.86 -28.73 -32.57
C ASP A 562 -8.48 -27.63 -31.67
N GLY A 563 -8.39 -26.34 -32.05
CA GLY A 563 -9.07 -25.23 -31.35
C GLY A 563 -8.32 -24.57 -30.18
N GLY A 564 -7.02 -24.81 -30.01
CA GLY A 564 -6.23 -24.38 -28.85
C GLY A 564 -5.75 -22.92 -28.80
N VAL A 565 -6.63 -21.91 -28.71
CA VAL A 565 -6.21 -20.54 -28.32
C VAL A 565 -6.48 -20.22 -26.84
N LEU A 566 -7.45 -20.89 -26.20
CA LEU A 566 -7.68 -20.72 -24.77
C LEU A 566 -6.58 -21.37 -23.91
N ALA A 567 -5.95 -22.43 -24.43
CA ALA A 567 -4.95 -23.24 -23.75
C ALA A 567 -3.69 -22.44 -23.39
N TRP A 568 -3.15 -21.64 -24.30
CA TRP A 568 -1.86 -20.97 -24.09
C TRP A 568 -1.88 -19.91 -22.96
N ARG A 569 -2.91 -19.07 -22.88
CA ARG A 569 -3.04 -18.09 -21.77
C ARG A 569 -3.42 -18.76 -20.45
N LEU A 570 -4.28 -19.78 -20.48
CA LEU A 570 -4.68 -20.54 -19.31
C LEU A 570 -3.50 -21.34 -18.74
N GLU A 571 -2.67 -21.90 -19.61
CA GLU A 571 -1.46 -22.66 -19.26
C GLU A 571 -0.37 -21.77 -18.67
N GLN A 572 -0.15 -20.55 -19.20
CA GLN A 572 0.75 -19.57 -18.55
C GLN A 572 0.28 -19.20 -17.13
N VAL A 573 -1.02 -19.02 -16.93
CA VAL A 573 -1.60 -18.77 -15.60
C VAL A 573 -1.39 -19.97 -14.66
N LEU A 574 -1.47 -21.21 -15.16
CA LEU A 574 -1.26 -22.43 -14.36
C LEU A 574 0.22 -22.74 -14.08
N ALA A 575 1.14 -22.44 -15.00
CA ALA A 575 2.58 -22.57 -14.78
C ALA A 575 3.09 -21.55 -13.77
N ALA A 576 2.55 -20.33 -13.80
CA ALA A 576 2.80 -19.33 -12.75
C ALA A 576 2.27 -19.77 -11.37
N GLN A 577 1.24 -20.61 -11.31
CA GLN A 577 0.74 -21.19 -10.04
C GLN A 577 1.61 -22.34 -9.51
N ARG A 578 2.35 -23.04 -10.37
CA ARG A 578 3.24 -24.16 -9.97
C ARG A 578 4.69 -23.78 -9.76
N ALA A 579 5.11 -22.65 -10.31
CA ALA A 579 6.45 -22.15 -10.10
C ALA A 579 6.68 -21.85 -8.61
N GLU A 580 7.83 -22.29 -8.14
CA GLU A 580 8.33 -21.88 -6.85
C GLU A 580 9.19 -20.64 -7.06
N PHE A 581 8.80 -19.57 -6.39
CA PHE A 581 9.50 -18.30 -6.42
C PHE A 581 10.30 -18.22 -5.12
N GLN A 582 11.63 -18.30 -5.23
CA GLN A 582 12.52 -18.23 -4.07
C GLN A 582 13.16 -16.85 -3.98
N ALA A 583 13.35 -16.33 -2.76
CA ALA A 583 13.85 -15.00 -2.50
C ALA A 583 14.81 -14.97 -1.31
N TRP A 584 15.89 -14.20 -1.39
CA TRP A 584 16.67 -13.82 -0.19
C TRP A 584 15.85 -12.92 0.74
N ALA A 585 15.11 -11.97 0.16
CA ALA A 585 14.18 -11.08 0.85
C ALA A 585 12.77 -11.27 0.25
N PRO A 586 11.87 -12.03 0.90
CA PRO A 586 10.55 -12.32 0.35
C PRO A 586 9.67 -11.07 0.29
N THR A 587 8.93 -10.91 -0.81
CA THR A 587 8.00 -9.78 -1.00
C THR A 587 6.60 -10.02 -0.43
N HIS A 588 6.38 -11.21 0.12
CA HIS A 588 5.08 -11.72 0.59
C HIS A 588 3.96 -11.56 -0.45
N HIS A 589 4.33 -11.74 -1.73
CA HIS A 589 3.46 -11.52 -2.88
C HIS A 589 3.78 -12.53 -4.00
N ALA A 590 2.89 -12.64 -4.98
CA ALA A 590 3.10 -13.49 -6.15
C ALA A 590 4.11 -12.92 -7.17
N SER A 591 4.62 -11.71 -6.95
CA SER A 591 5.54 -11.00 -7.85
C SER A 591 6.73 -10.49 -7.05
N PHE A 592 7.92 -10.56 -7.64
CA PHE A 592 9.17 -10.04 -7.08
C PHE A 592 9.29 -8.52 -7.19
N HIS A 593 8.57 -7.89 -8.12
CA HIS A 593 8.69 -6.49 -8.52
C HIS A 593 8.09 -5.51 -7.49
N ARG A 594 8.55 -5.61 -6.24
CA ARG A 594 8.16 -4.79 -5.09
C ARG A 594 9.42 -4.27 -4.40
N PRO A 595 10.02 -3.18 -4.91
CA PRO A 595 11.32 -2.71 -4.42
C PRO A 595 11.31 -2.30 -2.93
N ALA A 596 10.13 -2.03 -2.37
CA ALA A 596 9.96 -1.83 -0.93
C ALA A 596 10.32 -3.04 -0.05
N TRP A 597 10.32 -4.24 -0.63
CA TRP A 597 10.65 -5.50 0.04
C TRP A 597 12.05 -6.03 -0.30
N PHE A 598 12.81 -5.32 -1.12
CA PHE A 598 14.20 -5.69 -1.39
C PHE A 598 15.00 -5.71 -0.09
N GLY A 599 16.06 -6.50 0.00
CA GLY A 599 16.95 -6.45 1.16
C GLY A 599 17.81 -5.18 1.13
N VAL A 600 18.61 -4.96 2.17
CA VAL A 600 19.57 -3.86 2.20
C VAL A 600 20.99 -4.40 2.05
N LEU A 601 21.73 -3.86 1.09
CA LEU A 601 23.15 -4.15 0.90
C LEU A 601 23.99 -2.95 1.33
N ALA A 602 24.81 -3.10 2.38
CA ALA A 602 25.79 -2.11 2.79
C ALA A 602 27.14 -2.37 2.11
N PHE A 603 27.77 -1.34 1.55
CA PHE A 603 29.08 -1.47 0.91
C PHE A 603 30.19 -1.17 1.92
N GLU A 604 31.13 -2.11 2.11
CA GLU A 604 32.30 -1.96 3.00
C GLU A 604 33.63 -2.00 2.25
#